data_AF-G7J8U7-F1
#
_entry.id   AF-G7J8U7-F1
#
_cell.length_a   1.000
_cell.length_b   1.000
_cell.length_c   1.000
_cell.angle_alpha   90.00
_cell.angle_beta   90.00
_cell.angle_gamma   90.00
#
_symmetry.space_group_name_H-M   'P 1'
#
loop_
_entity.id
_entity.type
_entity.pdbx_description
1 polymer ?
#
loop_
_entity_poly.entity_id
_entity_poly.type
_entity_poly.pdbx_seq_one_letter_code
_entity_poly.pdbx_strand_id
1 'polypeptide(L)'
;MVLVVAKPNLISCNFPSLKTKKSIQPHITVVASGCCCRLSSFKPLVAMKTPFVAATTSFRRKSSSSSIVICNDSNKQNSSVEEKEEVKRDWTTSILLFLLWAALIYYVSFLSPNQTPSRDMYFLKKLLNLKGDDGFRMNEVLVSEWYIMGFWPLVYSMLLLPTGRSSKSSVPVWPFLSASFFGGIYALLPYFVLWKPPPPPVEEAELKTWPLNFLESKITAMILLASGIGIIIYAGLAGEDVWKEFFQYCRESKFIHITSIDFTLLSTLAPFWVYNDMTARKWFDKGSWLLPVSLIPLLGPALYILLRPSLSTSAVAQSPAESE
;
A
#
# COMPACT_ATOMS: atom_id res chain seq x y z
N MET A 1 31.94 -33.89 12.62
CA MET A 1 30.97 -34.93 12.24
C MET A 1 30.86 -35.90 13.40
N VAL A 2 29.90 -35.65 14.30
CA VAL A 2 29.53 -36.55 15.39
C VAL A 2 28.00 -36.56 15.39
N LEU A 3 27.44 -37.69 14.97
CA LEU A 3 26.01 -37.99 15.05
C LEU A 3 25.65 -38.18 16.53
N VAL A 4 24.67 -37.44 17.04
CA VAL A 4 23.97 -37.82 18.28
C VAL A 4 22.50 -38.02 17.93
N VAL A 5 22.15 -39.31 17.87
CA VAL A 5 20.81 -39.83 17.65
C VAL A 5 20.01 -39.70 18.96
N ALA A 6 18.78 -39.23 18.83
CA ALA A 6 17.80 -39.06 19.91
C ALA A 6 17.37 -40.39 20.56
N LYS A 7 16.96 -40.32 21.83
CA LYS A 7 16.08 -41.32 22.47
C LYS A 7 14.98 -40.62 23.30
N PRO A 8 13.78 -41.24 23.39
CA PRO A 8 12.54 -40.61 23.83
C PRO A 8 12.31 -40.76 25.34
N ASN A 9 11.63 -39.80 25.95
CA ASN A 9 11.04 -39.97 27.27
C ASN A 9 9.51 -39.93 27.16
N LEU A 10 8.91 -41.02 27.66
CA LEU A 10 7.49 -41.30 27.75
C LEU A 10 6.96 -40.91 29.14
N ILE A 11 5.70 -40.45 29.16
CA ILE A 11 4.71 -40.49 30.26
C ILE A 11 4.89 -39.48 31.41
N SER A 12 3.95 -38.53 31.51
CA SER A 12 3.02 -38.48 32.65
C SER A 12 1.87 -37.50 32.39
N CYS A 13 0.66 -38.03 32.30
CA CYS A 13 -0.59 -37.28 32.29
C CYS A 13 -0.87 -36.73 33.69
N ASN A 14 -1.12 -35.43 33.83
CA ASN A 14 -1.74 -34.88 35.03
C ASN A 14 -2.72 -33.76 34.63
N PHE A 15 -4.00 -34.12 34.58
CA PHE A 15 -5.14 -33.21 34.46
C PHE A 15 -5.57 -32.76 35.86
N PRO A 16 -5.80 -31.46 36.11
CA PRO A 16 -6.68 -31.03 37.18
C PRO A 16 -8.10 -30.84 36.65
N SER A 17 -9.01 -31.57 37.31
CA SER A 17 -10.46 -31.60 37.13
C SER A 17 -11.15 -30.24 37.18
N LEU A 18 -12.15 -30.11 36.29
CA LEU A 18 -13.27 -29.18 36.33
C LEU A 18 -13.86 -29.04 37.75
N LYS A 19 -14.13 -27.79 38.17
CA LYS A 19 -15.11 -27.48 39.22
C LYS A 19 -16.33 -26.82 38.59
N THR A 20 -17.41 -27.57 38.58
CA THR A 20 -18.77 -27.17 38.22
C THR A 20 -19.34 -26.25 39.31
N LYS A 21 -19.88 -25.09 38.93
CA LYS A 21 -20.89 -24.40 39.75
C LYS A 21 -21.99 -23.84 38.83
N LYS A 22 -23.13 -24.52 38.82
CA LYS A 22 -24.42 -23.98 38.35
C LYS A 22 -24.97 -23.04 39.43
N SER A 23 -25.63 -21.93 39.05
CA SER A 23 -27.11 -21.81 39.09
C SER A 23 -27.61 -20.34 39.12
N ILE A 24 -28.66 -20.09 38.31
CA ILE A 24 -29.76 -19.09 38.43
C ILE A 24 -29.56 -17.65 37.88
N GLN A 25 -29.92 -17.47 36.59
CA GLN A 25 -31.10 -16.75 35.99
C GLN A 25 -31.56 -15.32 36.44
N PRO A 26 -32.34 -14.60 35.58
CA PRO A 26 -32.09 -13.22 35.14
C PRO A 26 -33.11 -12.18 35.64
N HIS A 27 -32.86 -10.88 35.37
CA HIS A 27 -33.91 -9.86 35.31
C HIS A 27 -33.71 -8.89 34.12
N ILE A 28 -34.79 -8.74 33.35
CA ILE A 28 -34.98 -7.76 32.26
C ILE A 28 -35.71 -6.52 32.82
N THR A 29 -35.52 -5.38 32.12
CA THR A 29 -36.43 -4.20 31.93
C THR A 29 -36.32 -3.07 32.97
N VAL A 30 -36.37 -1.75 32.70
CA VAL A 30 -37.13 -0.91 31.73
C VAL A 30 -36.44 0.47 31.51
N VAL A 31 -36.78 1.09 30.37
CA VAL A 31 -36.54 2.45 29.84
C VAL A 31 -37.16 3.61 30.66
N ALA A 32 -36.51 4.78 30.70
CA ALA A 32 -37.12 6.14 30.64
C ALA A 32 -35.98 7.20 30.58
N SER A 33 -35.80 7.97 29.50
CA SER A 33 -36.55 9.17 29.08
C SER A 33 -36.43 10.36 30.06
N GLY A 34 -35.86 11.47 29.58
CA GLY A 34 -36.21 12.80 30.11
C GLY A 34 -35.12 13.87 30.18
N CYS A 35 -35.04 14.67 29.12
CA CYS A 35 -35.20 16.13 29.17
C CYS A 35 -33.99 17.10 29.28
N CYS A 36 -34.03 18.03 28.31
CA CYS A 36 -33.74 19.47 28.35
C CYS A 36 -32.38 20.03 27.91
N CYS A 37 -32.45 20.66 26.73
CA CYS A 37 -31.56 21.65 26.15
C CYS A 37 -31.34 22.87 27.06
N ARG A 38 -30.15 23.49 26.96
CA ARG A 38 -30.09 24.94 26.70
C ARG A 38 -28.78 25.37 26.04
N LEU A 39 -29.01 26.11 24.96
CA LEU A 39 -28.10 26.82 24.08
C LEU A 39 -27.61 28.10 24.79
N SER A 40 -26.32 28.43 24.70
CA SER A 40 -25.90 29.83 24.69
C SER A 40 -24.70 30.01 23.76
N SER A 41 -24.91 30.93 22.81
CA SER A 41 -23.98 31.42 21.82
C SER A 41 -23.33 32.69 22.38
N PHE A 42 -22.01 32.84 22.25
CA PHE A 42 -21.35 34.14 22.17
C PHE A 42 -20.06 34.02 21.33
N LYS A 43 -19.98 34.81 20.25
CA LYS A 43 -18.75 35.21 19.52
C LYS A 43 -18.49 36.71 19.84
N PRO A 44 -17.55 37.40 19.17
CA PRO A 44 -16.08 37.35 19.18
C PRO A 44 -15.47 38.73 19.54
N LEU A 45 -14.15 38.87 19.74
CA LEU A 45 -13.43 40.15 19.54
C LEU A 45 -11.91 39.90 19.38
N VAL A 46 -11.33 40.06 18.19
CA VAL A 46 -10.59 41.24 17.64
C VAL A 46 -9.17 41.43 18.18
N ALA A 47 -8.28 41.66 17.20
CA ALA A 47 -6.83 41.73 17.22
C ALA A 47 -6.24 43.01 17.86
N MET A 48 -4.94 42.93 18.22
CA MET A 48 -4.07 44.11 18.30
C MET A 48 -2.62 43.76 17.92
N LYS A 49 -1.99 44.68 17.18
CA LYS A 49 -0.74 44.58 16.42
C LYS A 49 0.50 45.07 17.22
N THR A 50 1.65 44.37 17.03
CA THR A 50 3.06 44.85 16.85
C THR A 50 3.73 45.77 17.91
N PRO A 51 5.06 46.07 17.86
CA PRO A 51 6.23 45.45 17.19
C PRO A 51 7.44 45.21 18.15
N PHE A 52 8.46 44.45 17.74
CA PHE A 52 9.85 44.76 18.11
C PHE A 52 10.87 44.25 17.09
N VAL A 53 11.95 45.03 16.96
CA VAL A 53 12.91 45.08 15.86
C VAL A 53 14.18 44.27 16.15
N ALA A 54 14.76 43.80 15.05
CA ALA A 54 16.06 43.21 14.74
C ALA A 54 17.23 43.20 15.76
N ALA A 55 17.99 42.11 15.72
CA ALA A 55 19.44 42.15 15.74
C ALA A 55 20.01 41.13 14.73
N THR A 56 20.76 41.66 13.77
CA THR A 56 21.55 40.99 12.74
C THR A 56 22.82 40.39 13.34
N THR A 57 23.18 39.17 12.95
CA THR A 57 24.59 38.76 12.89
C THR A 57 24.84 37.96 11.61
N SER A 58 25.71 38.53 10.78
CA SER A 58 26.26 37.95 9.57
C SER A 58 27.26 36.85 9.90
N PHE A 59 27.04 35.63 9.44
CA PHE A 59 28.11 34.63 9.32
C PHE A 59 28.38 34.32 7.84
N ARG A 60 29.42 34.98 7.35
CA ARG A 60 30.03 34.80 6.04
C ARG A 60 30.89 33.53 6.09
N ARG A 61 30.48 32.44 5.44
CA ARG A 61 31.37 31.31 5.15
C ARG A 61 31.83 31.38 3.71
N LYS A 62 33.13 31.58 3.55
CA LYS A 62 33.86 31.69 2.29
C LYS A 62 34.36 30.31 1.87
N SER A 63 33.97 29.92 0.65
CA SER A 63 34.69 29.14 -0.36
C SER A 63 35.45 27.86 0.05
N SER A 64 35.06 26.74 -0.54
CA SER A 64 36.00 25.90 -1.28
C SER A 64 35.27 25.21 -2.43
N SER A 65 35.50 25.73 -3.63
CA SER A 65 35.17 25.11 -4.91
C SER A 65 36.08 23.89 -5.11
N SER A 66 35.50 22.71 -5.31
CA SER A 66 36.17 21.58 -5.95
C SER A 66 35.40 21.22 -7.21
N SER A 67 35.66 22.00 -8.26
CA SER A 67 35.31 21.66 -9.63
C SER A 67 36.13 20.44 -10.06
N ILE A 68 35.46 19.30 -10.23
CA ILE A 68 36.04 18.17 -10.96
C ILE A 68 36.03 18.58 -12.44
N VAL A 69 37.21 18.97 -12.93
CA VAL A 69 37.46 19.23 -14.35
C VAL A 69 37.73 17.88 -15.00
N ILE A 70 36.73 17.34 -15.71
CA ILE A 70 36.96 16.28 -16.69
C ILE A 70 37.29 16.99 -18.00
N CYS A 71 38.58 17.03 -18.35
CA CYS A 71 39.00 17.42 -19.69
C CYS A 71 38.56 16.32 -20.66
N ASN A 72 37.68 16.64 -21.60
CA ASN A 72 37.60 15.90 -22.85
C ASN A 72 37.79 16.91 -23.99
N ASP A 73 38.97 16.87 -24.58
CA ASP A 73 39.34 17.68 -25.74
C ASP A 73 39.00 16.92 -27.03
N SER A 74 38.80 17.69 -28.10
CA SER A 74 38.65 17.29 -29.51
C SER A 74 37.25 16.95 -30.03
N ASN A 75 36.45 18.00 -30.24
CA ASN A 75 36.03 18.48 -31.56
C ASN A 75 35.80 17.42 -32.68
N LYS A 76 34.54 17.10 -32.99
CA LYS A 76 34.00 17.23 -34.36
C LYS A 76 32.50 16.96 -34.50
N GLN A 77 31.89 17.86 -35.27
CA GLN A 77 30.70 17.73 -36.12
C GLN A 77 29.30 17.78 -35.49
N ASN A 78 28.68 18.94 -35.75
CA ASN A 78 27.25 19.16 -35.83
C ASN A 78 26.55 18.05 -36.63
N SER A 79 25.64 17.34 -35.96
CA SER A 79 24.42 16.84 -36.59
C SER A 79 23.33 16.84 -35.53
N SER A 80 22.33 17.69 -35.74
CA SER A 80 21.06 17.68 -35.02
C SER A 80 20.44 16.29 -35.11
N VAL A 81 20.60 15.51 -34.04
CA VAL A 81 19.79 14.33 -33.77
C VAL A 81 19.05 14.67 -32.49
N GLU A 82 17.73 14.87 -32.60
CA GLU A 82 16.85 14.77 -31.46
C GLU A 82 17.05 13.36 -30.87
N GLU A 83 17.84 13.26 -29.81
CA GLU A 83 17.84 12.09 -28.94
C GLU A 83 16.47 12.06 -28.25
N LYS A 84 15.52 11.38 -28.90
CA LYS A 84 14.48 10.68 -28.16
C LYS A 84 15.21 9.61 -27.36
N GLU A 85 15.50 9.88 -26.10
CA GLU A 85 15.81 8.85 -25.11
C GLU A 85 14.60 7.91 -25.03
N GLU A 86 14.54 6.95 -25.95
CA GLU A 86 13.62 5.83 -25.88
C GLU A 86 14.13 4.98 -24.71
N VAL A 87 13.50 5.10 -23.53
CA VAL A 87 13.76 4.21 -22.39
C VAL A 87 13.37 2.79 -22.81
N LYS A 88 14.30 2.10 -23.46
CA LYS A 88 14.15 0.74 -23.97
C LYS A 88 14.16 -0.19 -22.76
N ARG A 89 12.98 -0.52 -22.23
CA ARG A 89 12.87 -1.55 -21.20
C ARG A 89 13.49 -2.84 -21.72
N ASP A 90 14.48 -3.33 -21.00
CA ASP A 90 15.17 -4.56 -21.35
C ASP A 90 14.20 -5.74 -21.29
N TRP A 91 14.14 -6.48 -22.40
CA TRP A 91 13.36 -7.71 -22.56
C TRP A 91 13.63 -8.74 -21.45
N THR A 92 14.81 -8.68 -20.83
CA THR A 92 15.22 -9.47 -19.66
C THR A 92 14.32 -9.24 -18.44
N THR A 93 13.91 -8.00 -18.17
CA THR A 93 13.04 -7.66 -17.04
C THR A 93 11.67 -8.34 -17.17
N SER A 94 11.10 -8.36 -18.38
CA SER A 94 9.83 -9.04 -18.63
C SER A 94 9.97 -10.56 -18.48
N ILE A 95 11.09 -11.16 -18.90
CA ILE A 95 11.36 -12.60 -18.69
C ILE A 95 11.51 -12.92 -17.19
N LEU A 96 12.25 -12.12 -16.43
CA LEU A 96 12.43 -12.32 -14.99
C LEU A 96 11.09 -12.23 -14.25
N LEU A 97 10.25 -11.24 -14.59
CA LEU A 97 8.91 -11.12 -14.00
C LEU A 97 8.00 -12.30 -14.37
N PHE A 98 8.11 -12.82 -15.60
CA PHE A 98 7.34 -13.99 -16.02
C PHE A 98 7.77 -15.25 -15.27
N LEU A 99 9.08 -15.48 -15.14
CA LEU A 99 9.62 -16.60 -14.37
C LEU A 99 9.25 -16.50 -12.89
N LEU A 100 9.33 -15.29 -12.30
CA LEU A 100 8.88 -15.03 -10.94
C LEU A 100 7.39 -15.37 -10.79
N TRP A 101 6.55 -14.89 -11.70
CA TRP A 101 5.13 -15.18 -11.67
C TRP A 101 4.84 -16.68 -11.80
N ALA A 102 5.45 -17.36 -12.77
CA ALA A 102 5.27 -18.79 -12.98
C ALA A 102 5.72 -19.60 -11.74
N ALA A 103 6.85 -19.23 -11.13
CA ALA A 103 7.33 -19.85 -9.90
C ALA A 103 6.37 -19.61 -8.72
N LEU A 104 5.81 -18.40 -8.59
CA LEU A 104 4.82 -18.09 -7.56
C LEU A 104 3.53 -18.89 -7.74
N ILE A 105 3.00 -18.97 -8.96
CA ILE A 105 1.82 -19.78 -9.26
C ILE A 105 2.09 -21.26 -8.94
N TYR A 106 3.22 -21.79 -9.38
CA TYR A 106 3.63 -23.17 -9.07
C TYR A 106 3.71 -23.40 -7.54
N TYR A 107 4.37 -22.48 -6.82
CA TYR A 107 4.51 -22.57 -5.38
C TYR A 107 3.15 -22.55 -4.67
N VAL A 108 2.30 -21.59 -5.00
CA VAL A 108 0.97 -21.42 -4.39
C VAL A 108 0.05 -22.60 -4.70
N SER A 109 0.11 -23.14 -5.92
CA SER A 109 -0.71 -24.28 -6.31
C SER A 109 -0.28 -25.57 -5.61
N PHE A 110 1.03 -25.86 -5.57
CA PHE A 110 1.53 -27.20 -5.22
C PHE A 110 2.32 -27.29 -3.89
N LEU A 111 3.03 -26.23 -3.49
CA LEU A 111 3.97 -26.26 -2.36
C LEU A 111 3.45 -25.54 -1.11
N SER A 112 2.41 -24.72 -1.23
CA SER A 112 1.81 -24.02 -0.09
C SER A 112 1.31 -25.00 0.98
N PRO A 113 1.49 -24.67 2.28
CA PRO A 113 1.01 -25.52 3.36
C PRO A 113 -0.50 -25.67 3.24
N ASN A 114 -1.04 -26.87 3.44
CA ASN A 114 -2.48 -27.14 3.32
C ASN A 114 -2.94 -28.14 4.38
N GLN A 115 -2.57 -27.89 5.63
CA GLN A 115 -2.85 -28.80 6.74
C GLN A 115 -4.28 -28.60 7.27
N THR A 116 -4.90 -27.43 7.03
CA THR A 116 -6.20 -27.07 7.63
C THR A 116 -7.25 -26.56 6.63
N PRO A 117 -7.58 -27.32 5.56
CA PRO A 117 -8.50 -26.85 4.52
C PRO A 117 -9.92 -26.53 5.03
N SER A 118 -10.41 -27.23 6.06
CA SER A 118 -11.72 -26.96 6.67
C SER A 118 -11.75 -25.65 7.45
N ARG A 119 -10.67 -25.36 8.19
CA ARG A 119 -10.47 -24.09 8.92
C ARG A 119 -10.35 -22.92 7.94
N ASP A 120 -9.61 -23.11 6.85
CA ASP A 120 -9.43 -22.09 5.81
C ASP A 120 -10.77 -21.67 5.20
N MET A 121 -11.61 -22.64 4.83
CA MET A 121 -12.96 -22.37 4.33
C MET A 121 -13.85 -21.69 5.38
N TYR A 122 -13.71 -22.06 6.65
CA TYR A 122 -14.43 -21.42 7.75
C TYR A 122 -14.01 -19.95 7.91
N PHE A 123 -12.70 -19.67 7.95
CA PHE A 123 -12.15 -18.32 8.04
C PHE A 123 -12.56 -17.46 6.84
N LEU A 124 -12.48 -17.99 5.61
CA LEU A 124 -12.90 -17.27 4.41
C LEU A 124 -14.38 -16.88 4.49
N LYS A 125 -15.27 -17.81 4.87
CA LYS A 125 -16.70 -17.52 5.05
C LYS A 125 -16.94 -16.44 6.11
N LYS A 126 -16.16 -16.46 7.19
CA LYS A 126 -16.28 -15.48 8.28
C LYS A 126 -15.79 -14.10 7.87
N LEU A 127 -14.64 -14.02 7.18
CA LEU A 127 -14.07 -12.78 6.66
C LEU A 127 -14.92 -12.15 5.54
N LEU A 128 -15.62 -12.97 4.76
CA LEU A 128 -16.63 -12.52 3.79
C LEU A 128 -18.00 -12.21 4.43
N ASN A 129 -18.11 -12.31 5.76
CA ASN A 129 -19.35 -12.12 6.51
C ASN A 129 -20.52 -13.01 6.02
N LEU A 130 -20.21 -14.15 5.41
CA LEU A 130 -21.17 -15.18 4.96
C LEU A 130 -21.61 -16.09 6.12
N LYS A 131 -20.84 -16.08 7.21
CA LYS A 131 -21.18 -16.74 8.46
C LYS A 131 -21.37 -15.68 9.54
N GLY A 132 -22.54 -15.69 10.18
CA GLY A 132 -22.89 -14.76 11.25
C GLY A 132 -22.11 -15.01 12.55
N ASP A 133 -22.48 -14.28 13.59
CA ASP A 133 -21.83 -14.38 14.90
C ASP A 133 -22.13 -15.74 15.55
N ASP A 134 -21.12 -16.61 15.56
CA ASP A 134 -21.12 -17.91 16.22
C ASP A 134 -20.34 -17.88 17.55
N GLY A 135 -20.01 -16.69 18.06
CA GLY A 135 -19.27 -16.48 19.31
C GLY A 135 -17.75 -16.72 19.19
N PHE A 136 -17.26 -17.17 18.02
CA PHE A 136 -15.82 -17.31 17.79
C PHE A 136 -15.18 -15.95 17.50
N ARG A 137 -14.13 -15.60 18.22
CA ARG A 137 -13.34 -14.39 17.94
C ARG A 137 -12.23 -14.72 16.94
N MET A 138 -12.23 -14.04 15.80
CA MET A 138 -11.16 -14.16 14.82
C MET A 138 -9.89 -13.47 15.34
N ASN A 139 -8.74 -14.03 14.99
CA ASN A 139 -7.43 -13.44 15.27
C ASN A 139 -7.35 -12.01 14.69
N GLU A 140 -6.98 -11.05 15.53
CA GLU A 140 -7.01 -9.62 15.20
C GLU A 140 -6.04 -9.24 14.07
N VAL A 141 -4.88 -9.90 14.01
CA VAL A 141 -3.87 -9.67 12.96
C VAL A 141 -4.38 -10.18 11.62
N LEU A 142 -4.99 -11.37 11.59
CA LEU A 142 -5.60 -11.94 10.38
C LEU A 142 -6.73 -11.06 9.83
N VAL A 143 -7.60 -10.56 10.71
CA VAL A 143 -8.69 -9.64 10.31
C VAL A 143 -8.10 -8.35 9.72
N SER A 144 -7.04 -7.84 10.32
CA SER A 144 -6.35 -6.63 9.86
C SER A 144 -5.71 -6.82 8.48
N GLU A 145 -4.99 -7.92 8.29
CA GLU A 145 -4.38 -8.29 7.00
C GLU A 145 -5.46 -8.39 5.91
N TRP A 146 -6.57 -9.09 6.18
CA TRP A 146 -7.68 -9.22 5.25
C TRP A 146 -8.26 -7.86 4.82
N TYR A 147 -8.46 -6.93 5.74
CA TYR A 147 -8.97 -5.60 5.40
C TYR A 147 -7.95 -4.75 4.63
N ILE A 148 -6.65 -4.85 4.96
CA ILE A 148 -5.59 -4.21 4.19
C ILE A 148 -5.54 -4.78 2.76
N MET A 149 -5.71 -6.08 2.60
CA MET A 149 -5.79 -6.74 1.29
C MET A 149 -6.94 -6.19 0.43
N GLY A 150 -8.07 -5.82 1.03
CA GLY A 150 -9.15 -5.12 0.33
C GLY A 150 -8.77 -3.73 -0.18
N PHE A 151 -7.80 -3.06 0.43
CA PHE A 151 -7.34 -1.72 0.02
C PHE A 151 -6.25 -1.75 -1.07
N TRP A 152 -5.48 -2.84 -1.17
CA TRP A 152 -4.40 -2.93 -2.15
C TRP A 152 -4.83 -2.75 -3.61
N PRO A 153 -5.90 -3.39 -4.10
CA PRO A 153 -6.42 -3.15 -5.45
C PRO A 153 -6.74 -1.68 -5.71
N LEU A 154 -7.21 -0.94 -4.69
CA LEU A 154 -7.50 0.49 -4.80
C LEU A 154 -6.20 1.31 -4.90
N VAL A 155 -5.20 1.03 -4.06
CA VAL A 155 -3.86 1.67 -4.14
C VAL A 155 -3.27 1.46 -5.53
N TYR A 156 -3.26 0.22 -6.01
CA TYR A 156 -2.73 -0.11 -7.33
C TYR A 156 -3.56 0.50 -8.45
N SER A 157 -4.88 0.62 -8.30
CA SER A 157 -5.71 1.35 -9.26
C SER A 157 -5.33 2.84 -9.35
N MET A 158 -5.09 3.48 -8.21
CA MET A 158 -4.66 4.89 -8.13
C MET A 158 -3.26 5.12 -8.70
N LEU A 159 -2.38 4.11 -8.68
CA LEU A 159 -1.04 4.17 -9.26
C LEU A 159 -1.05 3.80 -10.76
N LEU A 160 -1.81 2.78 -11.17
CA LEU A 160 -1.72 2.18 -12.50
C LEU A 160 -2.69 2.78 -13.52
N LEU A 161 -3.89 3.21 -13.14
CA LEU A 161 -4.86 3.72 -14.12
C LEU A 161 -4.49 5.10 -14.68
N PRO A 162 -3.99 6.06 -13.86
CA PRO A 162 -3.57 7.35 -14.38
C PRO A 162 -2.27 7.24 -15.18
N THR A 163 -1.23 6.60 -14.62
CA THR A 163 0.15 6.66 -15.15
C THR A 163 0.75 5.30 -15.50
N GLY A 164 0.09 4.20 -15.20
CA GLY A 164 0.55 2.84 -15.52
C GLY A 164 0.03 2.30 -16.86
N ARG A 165 -0.66 3.10 -17.66
CA ARG A 165 -0.99 2.74 -19.06
C ARG A 165 0.29 2.68 -19.89
N SER A 166 0.29 1.92 -20.97
CA SER A 166 1.42 1.89 -21.92
C SER A 166 0.97 2.46 -23.25
N SER A 167 1.74 3.39 -23.82
CA SER A 167 1.49 3.88 -25.19
C SER A 167 1.83 2.82 -26.25
N LYS A 168 2.72 1.88 -25.91
CA LYS A 168 3.30 0.88 -26.83
C LYS A 168 2.63 -0.49 -26.74
N SER A 169 1.82 -0.74 -25.71
CA SER A 169 1.10 -1.99 -25.48
C SER A 169 -0.40 -1.69 -25.35
N SER A 170 -1.21 -2.25 -26.25
CA SER A 170 -2.67 -2.10 -26.26
C SER A 170 -3.38 -2.91 -25.17
N VAL A 171 -2.65 -3.49 -24.21
CA VAL A 171 -3.24 -4.34 -23.17
C VAL A 171 -3.91 -3.46 -22.09
N PRO A 172 -5.24 -3.55 -21.90
CA PRO A 172 -5.91 -2.77 -20.88
C PRO A 172 -5.55 -3.29 -19.48
N VAL A 173 -5.27 -2.37 -18.54
CA VAL A 173 -4.92 -2.72 -17.15
C VAL A 173 -6.12 -3.10 -16.28
N TRP A 174 -7.31 -2.58 -16.63
CA TRP A 174 -8.51 -2.72 -15.81
C TRP A 174 -8.93 -4.18 -15.54
N PRO A 175 -8.81 -5.17 -16.46
CA PRO A 175 -9.19 -6.55 -16.15
C PRO A 175 -8.30 -7.16 -15.06
N PHE A 176 -7.00 -6.83 -15.07
CA PHE A 176 -6.04 -7.30 -14.07
C PHE A 176 -6.29 -6.64 -12.71
N LEU A 177 -6.64 -5.35 -12.69
CA LEU A 177 -7.05 -4.65 -11.48
C LEU A 177 -8.34 -5.22 -10.89
N SER A 178 -9.36 -5.49 -11.71
CA SER A 178 -10.60 -6.12 -11.25
C SER A 178 -10.34 -7.52 -10.70
N ALA A 179 -9.51 -8.32 -11.37
CA ALA A 179 -9.13 -9.65 -10.89
C ALA A 179 -8.30 -9.60 -9.59
N SER A 180 -7.55 -8.52 -9.34
CA SER A 180 -6.73 -8.35 -8.14
C SER A 180 -7.54 -8.24 -6.84
N PHE A 181 -8.84 -7.93 -6.90
CA PHE A 181 -9.72 -8.00 -5.72
C PHE A 181 -9.84 -9.42 -5.15
N PHE A 182 -9.61 -10.44 -5.98
CA PHE A 182 -9.70 -11.85 -5.58
C PHE A 182 -8.33 -12.54 -5.56
N GLY A 183 -7.46 -12.21 -6.52
CA GLY A 183 -6.16 -12.85 -6.70
C GLY A 183 -4.96 -11.96 -6.43
N GLY A 184 -5.16 -10.73 -5.96
CA GLY A 184 -4.11 -9.74 -5.65
C GLY A 184 -2.98 -9.69 -6.67
N ILE A 185 -1.74 -9.84 -6.21
CA ILE A 185 -0.54 -9.75 -7.04
C ILE A 185 -0.45 -10.86 -8.08
N TYR A 186 -1.02 -12.04 -7.81
CA TYR A 186 -1.02 -13.15 -8.75
C TYR A 186 -1.80 -12.79 -10.02
N ALA A 187 -2.81 -11.93 -9.89
CA ALA A 187 -3.56 -11.38 -11.01
C ALA A 187 -2.89 -10.15 -11.65
N LEU A 188 -2.12 -9.35 -10.89
CA LEU A 188 -1.45 -8.14 -11.41
C LEU A 188 -0.12 -8.42 -12.13
N LEU A 189 0.66 -9.40 -11.68
CA LEU A 189 1.98 -9.71 -12.25
C LEU A 189 1.97 -9.99 -13.76
N PRO A 190 0.98 -10.71 -14.34
CA PRO A 190 0.87 -10.86 -15.79
C PRO A 190 0.81 -9.51 -16.53
N TYR A 191 0.11 -8.52 -15.96
CA TYR A 191 0.13 -7.17 -16.50
C TYR A 191 1.54 -6.57 -16.45
N PHE A 192 2.27 -6.74 -15.35
CA PHE A 192 3.63 -6.19 -15.18
C PHE A 192 4.65 -6.81 -16.14
N VAL A 193 4.43 -8.06 -16.57
CA VAL A 193 5.20 -8.73 -17.62
C VAL A 193 4.97 -8.08 -18.99
N LEU A 194 3.71 -7.81 -19.31
CA LEU A 194 3.26 -7.26 -20.60
C LEU A 194 3.42 -5.74 -20.69
N TRP A 195 3.54 -5.06 -19.56
CA TRP A 195 3.66 -3.62 -19.47
C TRP A 195 5.00 -3.13 -20.03
N LYS A 196 4.94 -2.11 -20.89
CA LYS A 196 6.10 -1.47 -21.52
C LYS A 196 6.07 0.04 -21.21
N PRO A 197 7.15 0.63 -20.67
CA PRO A 197 7.29 2.08 -20.64
C PRO A 197 7.49 2.63 -22.07
N PRO A 198 7.28 3.95 -22.31
CA PRO A 198 6.85 4.98 -21.37
C PRO A 198 5.32 5.06 -21.21
N PRO A 199 4.84 5.67 -20.11
CA PRO A 199 3.41 5.93 -19.94
C PRO A 199 2.90 6.88 -21.04
N PRO A 200 1.67 6.68 -21.56
CA PRO A 200 1.10 7.58 -22.54
C PRO A 200 0.88 8.96 -21.89
N PRO A 201 1.01 10.06 -22.67
CA PRO A 201 0.59 11.37 -22.21
C PRO A 201 -0.89 11.33 -21.84
N VAL A 202 -1.22 11.73 -20.62
CA VAL A 202 -2.60 11.72 -20.12
C VAL A 202 -3.23 13.07 -20.42
N GLU A 203 -4.32 13.09 -21.17
CA GLU A 203 -5.07 14.32 -21.42
C GLU A 203 -5.89 14.71 -20.19
N GLU A 204 -5.86 15.99 -19.83
CA GLU A 204 -6.57 16.54 -18.65
C GLU A 204 -8.09 16.34 -18.70
N ALA A 205 -8.65 16.24 -19.91
CA ALA A 205 -10.06 15.96 -20.12
C ALA A 205 -10.42 14.52 -19.68
N GLU A 206 -9.54 13.55 -19.89
CA GLU A 206 -9.77 12.16 -19.49
C GLU A 206 -9.78 11.99 -17.97
N LEU A 207 -8.97 12.76 -17.25
CA LEU A 207 -8.88 12.67 -15.79
C LEU A 207 -10.16 13.07 -15.05
N LYS A 208 -10.99 13.91 -15.68
CA LYS A 208 -12.29 14.31 -15.12
C LYS A 208 -13.36 13.23 -15.29
N THR A 209 -13.10 12.20 -16.09
CA THR A 209 -14.04 11.10 -16.30
C THR A 209 -13.99 10.10 -15.14
N TRP A 210 -15.12 9.47 -14.85
CA TRP A 210 -15.17 8.35 -13.90
C TRP A 210 -14.55 7.10 -14.57
N PRO A 211 -13.67 6.33 -13.90
CA PRO A 211 -13.32 6.38 -12.47
C PRO A 211 -12.08 7.23 -12.12
N LEU A 212 -11.41 7.86 -13.08
CA LEU A 212 -10.15 8.58 -12.84
C LEU A 212 -10.29 9.74 -11.85
N ASN A 213 -11.39 10.49 -11.90
CA ASN A 213 -11.66 11.56 -10.93
C ASN A 213 -11.71 11.04 -9.47
N PHE A 214 -12.30 9.84 -9.27
CA PHE A 214 -12.35 9.21 -7.95
C PHE A 214 -10.96 8.77 -7.47
N LEU A 215 -10.12 8.28 -8.39
CA LEU A 215 -8.76 7.80 -8.10
C LEU A 215 -7.76 8.94 -7.87
N GLU A 216 -7.97 10.12 -8.46
CA GLU A 216 -7.18 11.33 -8.21
C GLU A 216 -7.68 12.14 -7.00
N SER A 217 -8.81 11.77 -6.39
CA SER A 217 -9.40 12.49 -5.26
C SER A 217 -8.53 12.40 -3.99
N LYS A 218 -8.19 13.57 -3.44
CA LYS A 218 -7.48 13.69 -2.16
C LYS A 218 -8.28 13.21 -0.97
N ILE A 219 -9.61 13.32 -1.02
CA ILE A 219 -10.47 12.82 0.05
C ILE A 219 -10.40 11.29 0.09
N THR A 220 -10.47 10.63 -1.07
CA THR A 220 -10.33 9.17 -1.15
C THR A 220 -8.96 8.72 -0.62
N ALA A 221 -7.88 9.45 -0.98
CA ALA A 221 -6.54 9.18 -0.47
C ALA A 221 -6.43 9.38 1.05
N MET A 222 -7.06 10.42 1.61
CA MET A 222 -7.09 10.64 3.07
C MET A 222 -7.84 9.53 3.79
N ILE A 223 -9.01 9.12 3.30
CA ILE A 223 -9.80 8.02 3.88
C ILE A 223 -8.97 6.73 3.85
N LEU A 224 -8.36 6.41 2.70
CA LEU A 224 -7.49 5.24 2.55
C LEU A 224 -6.34 5.25 3.56
N LEU A 225 -5.65 6.38 3.72
CA LEU A 225 -4.55 6.53 4.67
C LEU A 225 -5.05 6.40 6.11
N ALA A 226 -6.14 7.08 6.48
CA ALA A 226 -6.72 7.03 7.82
C ALA A 226 -7.20 5.62 8.20
N SER A 227 -7.89 4.93 7.28
CA SER A 227 -8.30 3.53 7.45
C SER A 227 -7.10 2.61 7.60
N GLY A 228 -6.07 2.78 6.76
CA GLY A 228 -4.83 2.02 6.86
C GLY A 228 -4.13 2.20 8.21
N ILE A 229 -4.04 3.43 8.71
CA ILE A 229 -3.48 3.74 10.04
C ILE A 229 -4.29 3.03 11.13
N GLY A 230 -5.63 3.13 11.08
CA GLY A 230 -6.50 2.50 12.08
C GLY A 230 -6.33 0.98 12.13
N ILE A 231 -6.26 0.32 10.96
CA ILE A 231 -6.10 -1.14 10.89
C ILE A 231 -4.70 -1.57 11.36
N ILE A 232 -3.65 -0.84 10.98
CA ILE A 232 -2.29 -1.15 11.43
C ILE A 232 -2.12 -0.96 12.93
N ILE A 233 -2.72 0.10 13.51
CA ILE A 233 -2.75 0.28 14.96
C ILE A 233 -3.51 -0.87 15.63
N TYR A 234 -4.66 -1.27 15.08
CA TYR A 234 -5.44 -2.40 15.62
C TYR A 234 -4.64 -3.71 15.63
N ALA A 235 -3.92 -4.05 14.55
CA ALA A 235 -3.02 -5.19 14.51
C ALA A 235 -1.82 -5.04 15.47
N GLY A 236 -1.22 -3.86 15.52
CA GLY A 236 -0.03 -3.58 16.33
C GLY A 236 -0.30 -3.59 17.84
N LEU A 237 -1.53 -3.30 18.25
CA LEU A 237 -1.97 -3.40 19.64
C LEU A 237 -2.40 -4.83 20.05
N ALA A 238 -2.38 -5.80 19.12
CA ALA A 238 -2.66 -7.19 19.45
C ALA A 238 -1.58 -7.79 20.36
N GLY A 239 -1.99 -8.71 21.23
CA GLY A 239 -1.11 -9.39 22.18
C GLY A 239 -0.07 -10.29 21.49
N GLU A 240 1.01 -10.60 22.20
CA GLU A 240 2.09 -11.47 21.70
C GLU A 240 1.57 -12.88 21.33
N ASP A 241 0.62 -13.39 22.09
CA ASP A 241 -0.08 -14.66 21.86
C ASP A 241 -0.87 -14.65 20.54
N VAL A 242 -1.56 -13.54 20.23
CA VAL A 242 -2.29 -13.35 18.97
C VAL A 242 -1.34 -13.36 17.77
N TRP A 243 -0.18 -12.71 17.89
CA TRP A 243 0.85 -12.72 16.85
C TRP A 243 1.45 -14.11 16.64
N LYS A 244 1.73 -14.85 17.72
CA LYS A 244 2.23 -16.24 17.64
C LYS A 244 1.23 -17.15 16.95
N GLU A 245 -0.06 -17.02 17.27
CA GLU A 245 -1.13 -17.76 16.62
C GLU A 245 -1.20 -17.43 15.12
N PHE A 246 -1.09 -16.16 14.75
CA PHE A 246 -1.06 -15.75 13.34
C PHE A 246 0.12 -16.39 12.59
N PHE A 247 1.34 -16.38 13.16
CA PHE A 247 2.48 -17.06 12.55
C PHE A 247 2.29 -18.57 12.44
N GLN A 248 1.59 -19.19 13.39
CA GLN A 248 1.22 -20.59 13.28
C GLN A 248 0.22 -20.82 12.14
N TYR A 249 -0.77 -19.93 11.97
CA TYR A 249 -1.67 -19.99 10.84
C TYR A 249 -0.95 -19.89 9.50
N CYS A 250 0.01 -18.97 9.33
CA CYS A 250 0.80 -18.89 8.10
C CYS A 250 1.52 -20.21 7.77
N ARG A 251 1.92 -21.01 8.77
CA ARG A 251 2.63 -22.28 8.55
C ARG A 251 1.72 -23.44 8.20
N GLU A 252 0.45 -23.39 8.59
CA GLU A 252 -0.49 -24.52 8.48
C GLU A 252 -1.56 -24.31 7.40
N SER A 253 -2.02 -23.06 7.26
CA SER A 253 -3.16 -22.65 6.43
C SER A 253 -2.70 -22.27 5.04
N LYS A 254 -3.33 -22.84 4.02
CA LYS A 254 -3.06 -22.48 2.61
C LYS A 254 -3.53 -21.07 2.33
N PHE A 255 -4.75 -20.78 2.77
CA PHE A 255 -5.39 -19.49 2.55
C PHE A 255 -4.59 -18.33 3.15
N ILE A 256 -4.19 -18.44 4.42
CA ILE A 256 -3.48 -17.36 5.12
C ILE A 256 -2.06 -17.21 4.55
N HIS A 257 -1.36 -18.32 4.30
CA HIS A 257 -0.01 -18.28 3.72
C HIS A 257 0.03 -17.59 2.36
N ILE A 258 -0.91 -17.91 1.46
CA ILE A 258 -1.02 -17.29 0.14
C ILE A 258 -1.31 -15.79 0.27
N THR A 259 -2.19 -15.41 1.20
CA THR A 259 -2.57 -14.02 1.46
C THR A 259 -1.39 -13.21 2.01
N SER A 260 -0.59 -13.79 2.91
CA SER A 260 0.59 -13.11 3.45
C SER A 260 1.72 -12.94 2.43
N ILE A 261 1.90 -13.91 1.52
CA ILE A 261 2.81 -13.75 0.38
C ILE A 261 2.33 -12.63 -0.52
N ASP A 262 1.03 -12.58 -0.82
CA ASP A 262 0.41 -11.54 -1.64
C ASP A 262 0.62 -10.15 -1.03
N PHE A 263 0.27 -9.98 0.25
CA PHE A 263 0.53 -8.77 1.04
C PHE A 263 1.98 -8.32 0.96
N THR A 264 2.93 -9.25 1.15
CA THR A 264 4.36 -8.96 1.11
C THR A 264 4.81 -8.51 -0.28
N LEU A 265 4.35 -9.18 -1.33
CA LEU A 265 4.72 -8.87 -2.71
C LEU A 265 4.12 -7.54 -3.17
N LEU A 266 2.85 -7.26 -2.86
CA LEU A 266 2.22 -5.96 -3.12
C LEU A 266 2.98 -4.84 -2.41
N SER A 267 3.34 -5.06 -1.13
CA SER A 267 4.14 -4.10 -0.38
C SER A 267 5.52 -3.87 -1.00
N THR A 268 6.19 -4.94 -1.41
CA THR A 268 7.55 -4.88 -1.99
C THR A 268 7.57 -4.22 -3.37
N LEU A 269 6.51 -4.41 -4.16
CA LEU A 269 6.40 -3.84 -5.51
C LEU A 269 5.84 -2.41 -5.50
N ALA A 270 5.21 -1.96 -4.42
CA ALA A 270 4.61 -0.63 -4.35
C ALA A 270 5.61 0.52 -4.58
N PRO A 271 6.85 0.52 -4.02
CA PRO A 271 7.85 1.56 -4.29
C PRO A 271 8.17 1.76 -5.77
N PHE A 272 8.23 0.67 -6.53
CA PHE A 272 8.47 0.75 -7.97
C PHE A 272 7.33 1.49 -8.68
N TRP A 273 6.08 1.22 -8.33
CA TRP A 273 4.93 1.88 -8.93
C TRP A 273 4.74 3.32 -8.46
N VAL A 274 5.10 3.62 -7.21
CA VAL A 274 5.21 4.98 -6.70
C VAL A 274 6.25 5.77 -7.48
N TYR A 275 7.43 5.18 -7.73
CA TYR A 275 8.47 5.79 -8.55
C TYR A 275 7.97 6.08 -9.97
N ASN A 276 7.32 5.10 -10.62
CA ASN A 276 6.78 5.26 -11.97
C ASN A 276 5.71 6.37 -12.05
N ASP A 277 4.79 6.43 -11.09
CA ASP A 277 3.78 7.51 -11.05
C ASP A 277 4.42 8.88 -10.76
N MET A 278 5.46 8.93 -9.92
CA MET A 278 6.17 10.16 -9.56
C MET A 278 6.96 10.75 -10.74
N THR A 279 7.63 9.90 -11.51
CA THR A 279 8.37 10.32 -12.71
C THR A 279 7.41 10.74 -13.83
N ALA A 280 6.30 10.02 -14.03
CA ALA A 280 5.25 10.42 -14.96
C ALA A 280 4.67 11.81 -14.65
N ARG A 281 4.62 12.17 -13.35
CA ARG A 281 4.19 13.51 -12.88
C ARG A 281 5.29 14.56 -12.88
N LYS A 282 6.53 14.23 -13.28
CA LYS A 282 7.72 15.10 -13.17
C LYS A 282 7.89 15.68 -11.76
N TRP A 283 7.57 14.90 -10.73
CA TRP A 283 7.60 15.33 -9.32
C TRP A 283 8.75 14.71 -8.52
N PHE A 284 9.73 14.11 -9.20
CA PHE A 284 10.82 13.37 -8.57
C PHE A 284 11.68 14.25 -7.65
N ASP A 285 12.07 15.44 -8.09
CA ASP A 285 12.98 16.33 -7.34
C ASP A 285 12.43 16.74 -5.97
N LYS A 286 11.10 16.87 -5.86
CA LYS A 286 10.41 17.27 -4.62
C LYS A 286 9.92 16.08 -3.80
N GLY A 287 9.53 15.00 -4.47
CA GLY A 287 8.85 13.85 -3.88
C GLY A 287 9.75 12.66 -3.53
N SER A 288 11.02 12.64 -3.95
CA SER A 288 11.93 11.49 -3.84
C SER A 288 12.06 10.90 -2.43
N TRP A 289 11.91 11.72 -1.37
CA TRP A 289 11.93 11.25 0.02
C TRP A 289 10.78 10.30 0.37
N LEU A 290 9.69 10.28 -0.42
CA LEU A 290 8.56 9.37 -0.24
C LEU A 290 8.85 7.95 -0.75
N LEU A 291 9.89 7.76 -1.56
CA LEU A 291 10.28 6.45 -2.07
C LEU A 291 10.70 5.48 -0.96
N PRO A 292 11.64 5.82 -0.05
CA PRO A 292 11.93 4.94 1.08
C PRO A 292 10.71 4.76 2.00
N VAL A 293 9.86 5.78 2.15
CA VAL A 293 8.63 5.69 2.96
C VAL A 293 7.62 4.70 2.36
N SER A 294 7.59 4.56 1.03
CA SER A 294 6.72 3.62 0.32
C SER A 294 7.00 2.14 0.60
N LEU A 295 8.11 1.81 1.28
CA LEU A 295 8.38 0.47 1.81
C LEU A 295 7.50 0.11 3.01
N ILE A 296 6.91 1.09 3.68
CA ILE A 296 5.96 0.84 4.77
C ILE A 296 4.66 0.32 4.15
N PRO A 297 4.26 -0.95 4.40
CA PRO A 297 3.10 -1.57 3.77
C PRO A 297 1.85 -0.72 3.90
N LEU A 298 1.14 -0.53 2.78
CA LEU A 298 -0.05 0.32 2.62
C LEU A 298 0.14 1.82 2.92
N LEU A 299 0.69 2.18 4.08
CA LEU A 299 0.81 3.57 4.54
C LEU A 299 1.71 4.42 3.67
N GLY A 300 2.85 3.88 3.25
CA GLY A 300 3.79 4.61 2.42
C GLY A 300 3.20 4.98 1.05
N PRO A 301 2.67 4.00 0.29
CA PRO A 301 1.96 4.27 -0.95
C PRO A 301 0.72 5.17 -0.77
N ALA A 302 -0.06 4.98 0.29
CA ALA A 302 -1.23 5.83 0.57
C ALA A 302 -0.84 7.28 0.88
N LEU A 303 0.23 7.49 1.65
CA LEU A 303 0.77 8.82 1.93
C LEU A 303 1.29 9.49 0.66
N TYR A 304 1.97 8.73 -0.20
CA TYR A 304 2.38 9.23 -1.51
C TYR A 304 1.17 9.67 -2.35
N ILE A 305 0.12 8.86 -2.46
CA ILE A 305 -1.10 9.21 -3.21
C ILE A 305 -1.76 10.47 -2.62
N LEU A 306 -1.75 10.62 -1.30
CA LEU A 306 -2.27 11.81 -0.64
C LEU A 306 -1.44 13.06 -0.95
N LEU A 307 -0.12 12.96 -1.05
CA LEU A 307 0.77 14.12 -1.24
C LEU A 307 1.09 14.46 -2.70
N ARG A 308 0.98 13.50 -3.63
CA ARG A 308 1.35 13.71 -5.05
C ARG A 308 0.57 14.86 -5.68
N PRO A 309 1.16 15.69 -6.56
CA PRO A 309 0.40 16.71 -7.27
C PRO A 309 -0.66 16.07 -8.16
N SER A 310 -1.81 16.73 -8.33
CA SER A 310 -2.75 16.36 -9.38
C SER A 310 -2.10 16.60 -10.74
N LEU A 311 -2.45 15.76 -11.72
CA LEU A 311 -1.91 15.90 -13.08
C LEU A 311 -2.24 17.28 -13.68
N SER A 312 -3.44 17.81 -13.40
CA SER A 312 -3.90 19.14 -13.84
C SER A 312 -3.05 20.31 -13.36
N THR A 313 -2.50 20.23 -12.15
CA THR A 313 -1.62 21.29 -11.63
C THR A 313 -0.23 21.21 -12.27
N SER A 314 0.21 20.02 -12.69
CA SER A 314 1.52 19.83 -13.33
C SER A 314 1.55 20.33 -14.77
N ALA A 315 0.42 20.30 -15.48
CA ALA A 315 0.26 20.93 -16.80
C ALA A 315 0.22 22.46 -16.72
N VAL A 316 -0.49 23.03 -15.73
CA VAL A 316 -0.60 24.50 -15.56
C VAL A 316 0.72 25.14 -15.14
N ALA A 317 1.54 24.45 -14.34
CA ALA A 317 2.89 24.94 -13.98
C ALA A 317 3.86 25.03 -15.18
N GLN A 318 3.47 24.51 -16.36
CA GLN A 318 4.25 24.55 -17.60
C GLN A 318 3.76 25.61 -18.60
N SER A 319 2.71 26.37 -18.30
CA SER A 319 2.36 27.55 -19.08
C SER A 319 2.99 28.78 -18.41
N PRO A 320 4.21 29.21 -18.79
CA PRO A 320 4.62 30.57 -18.46
C PRO A 320 3.62 31.50 -19.14
N ALA A 321 3.01 32.38 -18.37
CA ALA A 321 2.21 33.46 -18.93
C ALA A 321 3.12 34.27 -19.86
N GLU A 322 3.00 34.03 -21.16
CA GLU A 322 3.39 34.98 -22.19
C GLU A 322 2.51 36.21 -21.95
N SER A 323 3.10 37.22 -21.32
CA SER A 323 2.52 38.54 -21.15
C SER A 323 2.51 39.25 -22.50
N GLU A 324 1.31 39.63 -22.96
CA GLU A 324 1.12 40.78 -23.86
C GLU A 324 1.63 42.08 -23.23
#